data_AF-A0A067NMZ1-F1
#
_entry.id   AF-A0A067NMZ1-F1
#
_cell.length_a   1.000
_cell.length_b   1.000
_cell.length_c   1.000
_cell.angle_alpha   90.00
_cell.angle_beta   90.00
_cell.angle_gamma   90.00
#
_symmetry.space_group_name_H-M   'P 1'
#
loop_
_entity.id
_entity.type
_entity.pdbx_description
1 polymer ?
#
loop_
_entity_poly.entity_id
_entity_poly.type
_entity_poly.pdbx_seq_one_letter_code
_entity_poly.pdbx_strand_id
1 'polypeptide(L)'
;IALFTLNSTTLLLQAILYPRQALRLLKDPVKGIFVPLVVLSLATIIIGTINYAWPTGHMLVGVVAFNVLKVMDPADNRALGVLLTGYFFQGLGFFMTFIYICIYIIRFVSHFHTGFLEGHQANGAFVACGPPGFTALALINLGSRAREILPKHDLISPTAGEIWFSASIMAALMLWGLAVFFFFFGALPYWFKLHKHLNEILGCWALTFPNVGWIATMRLFGDIFKV
;
A
#
# COMPACT_ATOMS: atom_id res chain seq x y z
N ILE A 1 13.88 -13.60 -1.38
CA ILE A 1 13.58 -14.67 -2.37
C ILE A 1 13.46 -16.03 -1.68
N ALA A 2 14.47 -16.53 -0.97
CA ALA A 2 14.42 -17.84 -0.30
C ALA A 2 13.25 -18.02 0.71
N LEU A 3 13.00 -17.02 1.57
CA LEU A 3 11.86 -17.05 2.50
C LEU A 3 10.50 -16.99 1.78
N PHE A 4 10.44 -16.28 0.66
CA PHE A 4 9.23 -16.18 -0.15
C PHE A 4 8.92 -17.51 -0.83
N THR A 5 9.92 -18.14 -1.45
CA THR A 5 9.77 -19.46 -2.08
C THR A 5 9.37 -20.52 -1.07
N LEU A 6 10.02 -20.54 0.11
CA LEU A 6 9.69 -21.44 1.21
C LEU A 6 8.22 -21.28 1.64
N ASN A 7 7.80 -20.04 1.92
CA ASN A 7 6.46 -19.74 2.42
C ASN A 7 5.37 -20.04 1.37
N SER A 8 5.64 -19.74 0.09
CA SER A 8 4.77 -20.10 -1.03
C SER A 8 4.64 -21.62 -1.21
N THR A 9 5.74 -22.38 -1.08
CA THR A 9 5.67 -23.85 -1.15
C THR A 9 4.93 -24.45 0.03
N THR A 10 5.10 -23.93 1.25
CA THR A 10 4.37 -24.43 2.43
C THR A 10 2.87 -24.13 2.37
N LEU A 11 2.48 -22.96 1.87
CA LEU A 11 1.06 -22.61 1.64
C LEU A 11 0.44 -23.47 0.53
N LEU A 12 1.19 -23.73 -0.54
CA LEU A 12 0.75 -24.63 -1.62
C LEU A 12 0.57 -26.06 -1.11
N LEU A 13 1.54 -26.57 -0.34
CA LEU A 13 1.46 -27.88 0.30
C LEU A 13 0.29 -27.95 1.29
N GLN A 14 0.03 -26.89 2.06
CA GLN A 14 -1.12 -26.83 2.97
C GLN A 14 -2.46 -26.81 2.21
N ALA A 15 -2.51 -26.15 1.04
CA ALA A 15 -3.70 -26.14 0.18
C ALA A 15 -3.98 -27.53 -0.46
N ILE A 16 -2.94 -28.26 -0.83
CA ILE A 16 -3.05 -29.59 -1.45
C ILE A 16 -3.33 -30.68 -0.38
N LEU A 17 -2.58 -30.66 0.73
CA LEU A 17 -2.63 -31.72 1.74
C LEU A 17 -3.73 -31.48 2.80
N TYR A 18 -4.09 -30.23 3.10
CA TYR A 18 -5.05 -29.87 4.15
C TYR A 18 -6.11 -28.84 3.68
N PRO A 19 -6.88 -29.14 2.62
CA PRO A 19 -7.76 -28.18 1.94
C PRO A 19 -8.84 -27.60 2.86
N ARG A 20 -9.38 -28.38 3.82
CA ARG A 20 -10.39 -27.92 4.78
C ARG A 20 -9.87 -26.90 5.79
N GLN A 21 -8.56 -26.96 6.12
CA GLN A 21 -7.92 -26.04 7.06
C GLN A 21 -7.48 -24.75 6.33
N ALA A 22 -6.98 -24.87 5.11
CA ALA A 22 -6.72 -23.74 4.22
C ALA A 22 -8.00 -22.92 3.94
N LEU A 23 -9.13 -23.59 3.70
CA LEU A 23 -10.42 -22.92 3.50
C LEU A 23 -10.93 -22.22 4.77
N ARG A 24 -10.59 -22.74 5.95
CA ARG A 24 -10.91 -22.12 7.24
C ARG A 24 -10.07 -20.87 7.48
N LEU A 25 -8.79 -20.89 7.11
CA LEU A 25 -7.90 -19.74 7.18
C LEU A 25 -8.38 -18.58 6.29
N LEU A 26 -8.87 -18.88 5.07
CA LEU A 26 -9.42 -17.90 4.14
C LEU A 26 -10.75 -17.27 4.58
N LYS A 27 -11.52 -17.99 5.41
CA LYS A 27 -12.83 -17.55 5.92
C LYS A 27 -12.73 -16.85 7.29
N ASP A 28 -11.54 -16.76 7.86
CA ASP A 28 -11.31 -16.13 9.15
C ASP A 28 -11.24 -14.59 8.98
N PRO A 29 -12.12 -13.81 9.64
CA PRO A 29 -12.18 -12.35 9.49
C PRO A 29 -10.94 -11.61 10.01
N VAL A 30 -10.07 -12.28 10.78
CA VAL A 30 -8.82 -11.74 11.32
C VAL A 30 -7.60 -12.37 10.63
N LYS A 31 -7.65 -13.67 10.32
CA LYS A 31 -6.50 -14.44 9.78
C LYS A 31 -6.52 -14.60 8.25
N GLY A 32 -7.66 -14.34 7.59
CA GLY A 32 -7.83 -14.39 6.13
C GLY A 32 -7.10 -13.29 5.36
N ILE A 33 -6.60 -12.26 6.06
CA ILE A 33 -5.78 -11.19 5.49
C ILE A 33 -4.38 -11.68 5.05
N PHE A 34 -3.90 -12.82 5.57
CA PHE A 34 -2.46 -13.15 5.52
C PHE A 34 -2.04 -14.36 4.68
N VAL A 35 -2.96 -15.25 4.28
CA VAL A 35 -2.70 -16.25 3.21
C VAL A 35 -2.19 -15.61 1.91
N PRO A 36 -2.65 -14.40 1.53
CA PRO A 36 -2.31 -13.88 0.23
C PRO A 36 -1.42 -12.64 0.31
N LEU A 37 -0.23 -12.52 0.92
CA LEU A 37 0.59 -11.31 0.59
C LEU A 37 1.17 -11.36 -0.85
N VAL A 38 1.28 -12.57 -1.41
CA VAL A 38 1.68 -12.84 -2.81
C VAL A 38 0.45 -13.05 -3.70
N VAL A 39 -0.55 -13.72 -3.15
CA VAL A 39 -1.83 -13.96 -3.79
C VAL A 39 -2.77 -12.76 -3.61
N LEU A 40 -2.50 -11.75 -2.75
CA LEU A 40 -3.37 -10.56 -2.55
C LEU A 40 -3.27 -9.73 -3.81
N SER A 41 -2.10 -9.60 -4.46
CA SER A 41 -2.04 -8.77 -5.66
C SER A 41 -2.96 -9.30 -6.76
N LEU A 42 -3.09 -10.62 -6.91
CA LEU A 42 -3.96 -11.27 -7.91
C LEU A 42 -5.37 -11.58 -7.40
N ALA A 43 -5.52 -11.97 -6.14
CA ALA A 43 -6.79 -12.32 -5.50
C ALA A 43 -7.49 -11.12 -4.88
N THR A 44 -6.86 -9.98 -4.56
CA THR A 44 -7.63 -8.74 -4.28
C THR A 44 -8.20 -8.16 -5.54
N ILE A 45 -7.54 -8.36 -6.69
CA ILE A 45 -8.11 -8.05 -7.99
C ILE A 45 -9.26 -9.04 -8.27
N ILE A 46 -9.07 -10.36 -8.14
CA ILE A 46 -10.10 -11.35 -8.51
C ILE A 46 -11.24 -11.44 -7.46
N ILE A 47 -10.95 -11.59 -6.17
CA ILE A 47 -11.95 -11.66 -5.08
C ILE A 47 -12.61 -10.29 -4.86
N GLY A 48 -11.86 -9.18 -5.03
CA GLY A 48 -12.42 -7.82 -5.05
C GLY A 48 -13.18 -7.48 -6.33
N THR A 49 -13.13 -8.31 -7.38
CA THR A 49 -14.03 -8.22 -8.53
C THR A 49 -15.26 -9.14 -8.37
N ILE A 50 -15.09 -10.30 -7.74
CA ILE A 50 -16.11 -11.35 -7.64
C ILE A 50 -17.06 -11.18 -6.44
N ASN A 51 -16.61 -10.72 -5.27
CA ASN A 51 -17.45 -10.68 -4.06
C ASN A 51 -17.94 -9.29 -3.66
N TYR A 52 -17.20 -8.23 -4.00
CA TYR A 52 -17.53 -6.86 -3.63
C TYR A 52 -16.99 -5.93 -4.70
N ALA A 53 -17.85 -5.47 -5.60
CA ALA A 53 -17.51 -4.34 -6.44
C ALA A 53 -17.06 -3.16 -5.55
N TRP A 54 -15.73 -2.97 -5.39
CA TRP A 54 -15.02 -1.84 -4.77
C TRP A 54 -14.78 -1.83 -3.23
N PRO A 55 -13.62 -1.38 -2.66
CA PRO A 55 -12.22 -1.33 -3.12
C PRO A 55 -11.17 -1.73 -2.04
N THR A 56 -10.38 -2.77 -2.26
CA THR A 56 -9.10 -2.93 -1.52
C THR A 56 -7.90 -3.14 -2.45
N GLY A 57 -8.13 -3.48 -3.73
CA GLY A 57 -7.08 -3.66 -4.73
C GLY A 57 -6.59 -2.38 -5.43
N HIS A 58 -7.35 -1.27 -5.40
CA HIS A 58 -7.03 -0.09 -6.22
C HIS A 58 -5.81 0.70 -5.74
N MET A 59 -5.45 0.53 -4.48
CA MET A 59 -4.33 1.26 -3.86
C MET A 59 -2.97 0.82 -4.38
N LEU A 60 -2.89 -0.37 -4.99
CA LEU A 60 -1.68 -0.88 -5.63
C LEU A 60 -1.67 -0.66 -7.13
N VAL A 61 -2.76 -0.16 -7.73
CA VAL A 61 -2.84 0.02 -9.19
C VAL A 61 -1.81 1.05 -9.65
N GLY A 62 -1.58 2.13 -8.91
CA GLY A 62 -0.49 3.07 -9.24
C GLY A 62 0.90 2.43 -9.12
N VAL A 63 1.09 1.52 -8.16
CA VAL A 63 2.34 0.77 -8.00
C VAL A 63 2.57 -0.19 -9.16
N VAL A 64 1.54 -0.92 -9.56
CA VAL A 64 1.58 -1.81 -10.72
C VAL A 64 1.82 -0.99 -11.99
N ALA A 65 1.09 0.11 -12.17
CA ALA A 65 1.20 0.97 -13.34
C ALA A 65 2.62 1.50 -13.54
N PHE A 66 3.28 2.05 -12.51
CA PHE A 66 4.65 2.54 -12.71
C PHE A 66 5.64 1.40 -12.99
N ASN A 67 5.44 0.20 -12.45
CA ASN A 67 6.32 -0.95 -12.75
C ASN A 67 6.12 -1.46 -14.17
N VAL A 68 4.89 -1.43 -14.68
CA VAL A 68 4.59 -1.74 -16.09
C VAL A 68 5.22 -0.67 -16.99
N LEU A 69 5.11 0.62 -16.63
CA LEU A 69 5.72 1.71 -17.41
C LEU A 69 7.25 1.66 -17.45
N LYS A 70 7.93 0.95 -16.53
CA LYS A 70 9.39 0.77 -16.58
C LYS A 70 9.84 -0.14 -17.73
N VAL A 71 8.96 -1.01 -18.22
CA VAL A 71 9.28 -1.98 -19.29
C VAL A 71 8.61 -1.63 -20.62
N MET A 72 7.83 -0.55 -20.67
CA MET A 72 7.19 -0.05 -21.89
C MET A 72 8.02 1.09 -22.49
N ASP A 73 8.01 1.19 -23.82
CA ASP A 73 8.57 2.37 -24.49
C ASP A 73 7.68 3.59 -24.20
N PRO A 74 8.21 4.70 -23.68
CA PRO A 74 7.45 5.93 -23.46
C PRO A 74 6.82 6.52 -24.74
N ALA A 75 7.34 6.20 -25.93
CA ALA A 75 6.76 6.64 -27.21
C ALA A 75 5.50 5.85 -27.61
N ASP A 76 5.21 4.73 -26.94
CA ASP A 76 4.02 3.92 -27.22
C ASP A 76 2.76 4.61 -26.70
N ASN A 77 1.72 4.71 -27.53
CA ASN A 77 0.40 5.23 -27.14
C ASN A 77 -0.20 4.46 -25.94
N ARG A 78 0.14 3.18 -25.78
CA ARG A 78 -0.30 2.36 -24.64
C ARG A 78 0.31 2.85 -23.32
N ALA A 79 1.52 3.42 -23.33
CA ALA A 79 2.18 3.92 -22.14
C ALA A 79 1.42 5.11 -21.54
N LEU A 80 0.89 6.00 -22.39
CA LEU A 80 0.00 7.07 -21.96
C LEU A 80 -1.27 6.53 -21.30
N GLY A 81 -1.89 5.51 -21.92
CA GLY A 81 -3.08 4.86 -21.35
C GLY A 81 -2.81 4.29 -19.95
N VAL A 82 -1.71 3.55 -19.79
CA VAL A 82 -1.30 2.99 -18.50
C VAL A 82 -1.00 4.09 -17.46
N LEU A 83 -0.38 5.20 -17.87
CA LEU A 83 -0.10 6.34 -16.99
C LEU A 83 -1.41 6.97 -16.47
N LEU A 84 -2.35 7.29 -17.37
CA LEU A 84 -3.62 7.92 -17.02
C LEU A 84 -4.50 6.99 -16.18
N THR A 85 -4.60 5.72 -16.57
CA THR A 85 -5.29 4.68 -15.78
C THR A 85 -4.65 4.52 -14.40
N GLY A 86 -3.32 4.53 -14.31
CA GLY A 86 -2.57 4.49 -13.06
C GLY A 86 -2.94 5.63 -12.12
N TYR A 87 -2.93 6.87 -12.60
CA TYR A 87 -3.34 8.04 -11.81
C TYR A 87 -4.82 8.00 -11.39
N PHE A 88 -5.71 7.60 -12.30
CA PHE A 88 -7.15 7.53 -12.03
C PHE A 88 -7.45 6.56 -10.89
N PHE A 89 -6.97 5.32 -10.99
CA PHE A 89 -7.20 4.30 -9.96
C PHE A 89 -6.42 4.57 -8.67
N GLN A 90 -5.23 5.17 -8.75
CA GLN A 90 -4.50 5.61 -7.57
C GLN A 90 -5.27 6.70 -6.81
N GLY A 91 -5.82 7.69 -7.51
CA GLY A 91 -6.65 8.73 -6.92
C GLY A 91 -7.90 8.17 -6.24
N LEU A 92 -8.58 7.22 -6.89
CA LEU A 92 -9.75 6.58 -6.31
C LEU A 92 -9.39 5.75 -5.06
N GLY A 93 -8.29 5.01 -5.11
CA GLY A 93 -7.75 4.28 -3.94
C GLY A 93 -7.39 5.21 -2.79
N PHE A 94 -6.81 6.37 -3.09
CA PHE A 94 -6.47 7.39 -2.10
C PHE A 94 -7.71 7.94 -1.38
N PHE A 95 -8.75 8.35 -2.10
CA PHE A 95 -9.98 8.89 -1.47
C PHE A 95 -10.68 7.86 -0.59
N MET A 96 -10.76 6.60 -1.03
CA MET A 96 -11.35 5.53 -0.24
C MET A 96 -10.57 5.33 1.07
N THR A 97 -9.25 5.31 0.98
CA THR A 97 -8.38 5.19 2.15
C THR A 97 -8.57 6.35 3.11
N PHE A 98 -8.69 7.57 2.59
CA PHE A 98 -8.90 8.75 3.41
C PHE A 98 -10.15 8.59 4.30
N ILE A 99 -11.25 8.10 3.73
CA ILE A 99 -12.49 7.79 4.48
C ILE A 99 -12.21 6.75 5.58
N TYR A 100 -11.51 5.66 5.25
CA TYR A 100 -11.16 4.62 6.23
C TYR A 100 -10.25 5.13 7.35
N ILE A 101 -9.27 5.99 7.03
CA ILE A 101 -8.39 6.63 8.02
C ILE A 101 -9.19 7.54 8.94
N CYS A 102 -10.14 8.33 8.42
CA CYS A 102 -11.03 9.14 9.25
C CYS A 102 -11.84 8.28 10.23
N ILE A 103 -12.44 7.19 9.75
CA ILE A 103 -13.17 6.24 10.60
C ILE A 103 -12.22 5.62 11.64
N TYR A 104 -11.01 5.23 11.24
CA TYR A 104 -9.99 4.68 12.14
C TYR A 104 -9.63 5.67 13.25
N ILE A 105 -9.39 6.95 12.93
CA ILE A 105 -9.09 7.99 13.93
C ILE A 105 -10.26 8.17 14.90
N ILE A 106 -11.50 8.24 14.40
CA ILE A 106 -12.69 8.36 15.26
C ILE A 106 -12.78 7.15 16.19
N ARG A 107 -12.64 5.94 15.66
CA ARG A 107 -12.66 4.71 16.48
C ARG A 107 -11.54 4.68 17.50
N PHE A 108 -10.34 5.12 17.11
CA PHE A 108 -9.20 5.24 18.01
C PHE A 108 -9.54 6.18 19.16
N VAL A 109 -9.95 7.42 18.88
CA VAL A 109 -10.24 8.43 19.92
C VAL A 109 -11.41 7.99 20.82
N SER A 110 -12.50 7.49 20.23
CA SER A 110 -13.70 7.11 20.98
C SER A 110 -13.53 5.84 21.83
N HIS A 111 -12.65 4.92 21.43
CA HIS A 111 -12.47 3.62 22.11
C HIS A 111 -11.07 3.43 22.69
N PHE A 112 -10.27 4.50 22.74
CA PHE A 112 -8.91 4.47 23.29
C PHE A 112 -8.89 3.95 24.74
N HIS A 113 -9.85 4.37 25.55
CA HIS A 113 -9.95 4.00 26.97
C HIS A 113 -10.75 2.71 27.23
N THR A 114 -11.46 2.17 26.23
CA THR A 114 -12.40 1.04 26.39
C THR A 114 -11.87 -0.29 25.85
N GLY A 115 -10.61 -0.33 25.40
CA GLY A 115 -9.95 -1.57 24.98
C GLY A 115 -9.51 -1.65 23.52
N PHE A 116 -9.70 -0.59 22.72
CA PHE A 116 -9.24 -0.58 21.34
C PHE A 116 -7.70 -0.63 21.28
N LEU A 117 -7.16 -1.51 20.42
CA LEU A 117 -5.72 -1.76 20.24
C LEU A 117 -5.00 -2.32 21.49
N GLU A 118 -5.65 -3.16 22.29
CA GLU A 118 -5.00 -3.85 23.41
C GLU A 118 -4.28 -5.14 23.01
N GLY A 119 -3.15 -5.39 23.68
CA GLY A 119 -2.34 -6.59 23.46
C GLY A 119 -1.87 -6.69 22.00
N HIS A 120 -2.14 -7.83 21.35
CA HIS A 120 -1.66 -8.12 20.00
C HIS A 120 -2.26 -7.22 18.90
N GLN A 121 -3.42 -6.61 19.16
CA GLN A 121 -4.07 -5.71 18.20
C GLN A 121 -3.32 -4.39 18.02
N ALA A 122 -2.46 -4.01 18.96
CA ALA A 122 -1.61 -2.82 18.86
C ALA A 122 -0.73 -2.82 17.59
N ASN A 123 -0.30 -3.99 17.12
CA ASN A 123 0.50 -4.10 15.90
C ASN A 123 -0.28 -3.67 14.65
N GLY A 124 -1.61 -3.82 14.67
CA GLY A 124 -2.51 -3.39 13.60
C GLY A 124 -2.58 -1.87 13.44
N ALA A 125 -2.18 -1.09 14.46
CA ALA A 125 -2.17 0.37 14.40
C ALA A 125 -1.20 0.90 13.32
N PHE A 126 -0.11 0.17 13.07
CA PHE A 126 0.88 0.53 12.07
C PHE A 126 0.39 0.35 10.63
N VAL A 127 -0.71 -0.35 10.39
CA VAL A 127 -1.29 -0.48 9.05
C VAL A 127 -1.73 0.88 8.49
N ALA A 128 -2.10 1.84 9.35
CA ALA A 128 -2.53 3.17 8.95
C ALA A 128 -1.46 3.99 8.22
N CYS A 129 -0.16 3.76 8.46
CA CYS A 129 0.91 4.49 7.76
C CYS A 129 1.17 3.97 6.33
N GLY A 130 0.75 2.74 6.03
CA GLY A 130 1.01 2.10 4.74
C GLY A 130 0.38 2.85 3.57
N PRO A 131 -0.95 3.07 3.56
CA PRO A 131 -1.63 3.73 2.47
C PRO A 131 -1.07 5.09 2.03
N PRO A 132 -0.82 6.06 2.92
CA PRO A 132 -0.20 7.32 2.51
C PRO A 132 1.24 7.12 2.02
N GLY A 133 2.00 6.21 2.63
CA GLY A 133 3.37 5.89 2.21
C GLY A 133 3.45 5.26 0.81
N PHE A 134 2.60 4.28 0.50
CA PHE A 134 2.54 3.67 -0.84
C PHE A 134 1.95 4.61 -1.89
N THR A 135 1.02 5.47 -1.52
CA THR A 135 0.49 6.50 -2.44
C THR A 135 1.58 7.51 -2.79
N ALA A 136 2.35 7.98 -1.81
CA ALA A 136 3.50 8.85 -2.06
C ALA A 136 4.52 8.18 -3.00
N LEU A 137 4.86 6.91 -2.74
CA LEU A 137 5.75 6.12 -3.59
C LEU A 137 5.24 6.03 -5.03
N ALA A 138 3.94 5.75 -5.21
CA ALA A 138 3.31 5.65 -6.52
C ALA A 138 3.35 6.99 -7.27
N LEU A 139 3.03 8.10 -6.60
CA LEU A 139 3.03 9.44 -7.20
C LEU A 139 4.41 9.85 -7.70
N ILE A 140 5.48 9.63 -6.92
CA ILE A 140 6.85 9.96 -7.34
C ILE A 140 7.23 9.20 -8.61
N ASN A 141 6.98 7.88 -8.63
CA ASN A 141 7.37 7.04 -9.77
C ASN A 141 6.50 7.31 -11.00
N LEU A 142 5.18 7.47 -10.85
CA LEU A 142 4.28 7.85 -11.94
C LEU A 142 4.64 9.23 -12.50
N GLY A 143 4.95 10.20 -11.64
CA GLY A 143 5.38 11.53 -12.05
C GLY A 143 6.69 11.50 -12.84
N SER A 144 7.65 10.66 -12.41
CA SER A 144 8.90 10.47 -13.14
C SER A 144 8.64 9.92 -14.55
N ARG A 145 7.70 8.97 -14.70
CA ARG A 145 7.30 8.47 -16.03
C ARG A 145 6.54 9.53 -16.84
N ALA A 146 5.71 10.35 -16.20
CA ALA A 146 4.98 11.43 -16.86
C ALA A 146 5.92 12.46 -17.51
N ARG A 147 7.07 12.73 -16.88
CA ARG A 147 8.13 13.60 -17.42
C ARG A 147 8.70 13.10 -18.76
N GLU A 148 8.73 11.78 -18.96
CA GLU A 148 9.25 11.16 -20.19
C GLU A 148 8.15 10.94 -21.25
N ILE A 149 6.94 10.59 -20.82
CA ILE A 149 5.83 10.23 -21.71
C ILE A 149 5.17 11.48 -22.30
N LEU A 150 4.79 12.47 -21.49
CA LEU A 150 3.99 13.61 -21.95
C LEU A 150 4.64 14.42 -23.09
N PRO A 151 5.95 14.72 -23.05
CA PRO A 151 6.60 15.44 -24.15
C PRO A 151 6.67 14.64 -25.46
N LYS A 152 6.75 13.31 -25.40
CA LYS A 152 6.86 12.45 -26.59
C LYS A 152 5.57 12.34 -27.39
N HIS A 153 4.44 12.59 -26.75
CA HIS A 153 3.11 12.55 -27.38
C HIS A 153 2.61 13.95 -27.77
N ASP A 154 3.41 15.00 -27.57
CA ASP A 154 3.05 16.41 -27.78
C ASP A 154 1.71 16.81 -27.13
N LEU A 155 1.45 16.27 -25.93
CA LEU A 155 0.19 16.50 -25.21
C LEU A 155 0.31 17.63 -24.18
N ILE A 156 -0.75 18.43 -24.09
CA ILE A 156 -0.98 19.52 -23.12
C ILE A 156 -0.04 20.73 -23.31
N SER A 157 1.27 20.54 -23.13
CA SER A 157 2.30 21.58 -23.22
C SER A 157 3.69 20.93 -23.21
N PRO A 158 4.72 21.53 -23.86
CA PRO A 158 6.10 21.04 -23.77
C PRO A 158 6.63 20.91 -22.35
N THR A 159 6.11 21.71 -21.41
CA THR A 159 6.50 21.71 -19.99
C THR A 159 5.57 20.87 -19.11
N ALA A 160 4.53 20.25 -19.66
CA ALA A 160 3.53 19.52 -18.88
C ALA A 160 4.15 18.39 -18.04
N GLY A 161 5.11 17.65 -18.60
CA GLY A 161 5.81 16.57 -17.88
C GLY A 161 6.56 17.04 -16.62
N GLU A 162 7.25 18.18 -16.73
CA GLU A 162 7.99 18.80 -15.62
C GLU A 162 7.06 19.28 -14.50
N ILE A 163 5.96 19.94 -14.89
CA ILE A 163 4.95 20.44 -13.95
C ILE A 163 4.25 19.27 -13.26
N TRP A 164 3.92 18.21 -14.00
CA TRP A 164 3.27 17.02 -13.46
C TRP A 164 4.14 16.30 -12.43
N PHE A 165 5.44 16.16 -12.73
CA PHE A 165 6.40 15.60 -11.79
C PHE A 165 6.51 16.47 -10.54
N SER A 166 6.68 17.78 -10.69
CA SER A 166 6.82 18.72 -9.57
C SER A 166 5.58 18.69 -8.65
N ALA A 167 4.37 18.69 -9.23
CA ALA A 167 3.13 18.53 -8.48
C ALA A 167 3.04 17.18 -7.76
N SER A 168 3.51 16.10 -8.40
CA SER A 168 3.55 14.76 -7.80
C SER A 168 4.53 14.69 -6.63
N ILE A 169 5.68 15.36 -6.70
CA ILE A 169 6.64 15.46 -5.59
C ILE A 169 6.04 16.20 -4.40
N MET A 170 5.37 17.33 -4.64
CA MET A 170 4.72 18.10 -3.58
C MET A 170 3.62 17.28 -2.89
N ALA A 171 2.75 16.63 -3.65
CA ALA A 171 1.72 15.75 -3.11
C ALA A 171 2.31 14.56 -2.34
N ALA A 172 3.36 13.92 -2.88
CA ALA A 172 4.05 12.83 -2.22
C ALA A 172 4.70 13.26 -0.90
N LEU A 173 5.24 14.47 -0.81
CA LEU A 173 5.87 14.98 0.41
C LEU A 173 4.84 15.18 1.53
N MET A 174 3.67 15.73 1.19
CA MET A 174 2.56 15.88 2.14
C MET A 174 2.06 14.52 2.64
N LEU A 175 1.90 13.54 1.74
CA LEU A 175 1.46 12.19 2.09
C LEU A 175 2.52 11.42 2.88
N TRP A 176 3.80 11.62 2.57
CA TRP A 176 4.89 11.05 3.34
C TRP A 176 4.87 11.57 4.79
N GLY A 177 4.67 12.87 4.99
CA GLY A 177 4.52 13.46 6.34
C GLY A 177 3.35 12.83 7.11
N LEU A 178 2.22 12.60 6.44
CA LEU A 178 1.07 11.91 7.02
C LEU A 178 1.38 10.44 7.38
N ALA A 179 2.16 9.73 6.55
CA ALA A 179 2.58 8.36 6.83
C ALA A 179 3.48 8.28 8.06
N VAL A 180 4.46 9.18 8.16
CA VAL A 180 5.36 9.29 9.33
C VAL A 180 4.56 9.64 10.58
N PHE A 181 3.60 10.55 10.50
CA PHE A 181 2.68 10.85 11.60
C PHE A 181 1.95 9.59 12.09
N PHE A 182 1.34 8.80 11.18
CA PHE A 182 0.65 7.57 11.58
C PHE A 182 1.58 6.49 12.12
N PHE A 183 2.85 6.46 11.70
CA PHE A 183 3.84 5.56 12.28
C PHE A 183 4.07 5.89 13.76
N PHE A 184 4.33 7.16 14.09
CA PHE A 184 4.51 7.57 15.49
C PHE A 184 3.23 7.42 16.31
N PHE A 185 2.08 7.75 15.71
CA PHE A 185 0.78 7.55 16.34
C PHE A 185 0.51 6.07 16.62
N GLY A 186 0.85 5.17 15.70
CA GLY A 186 0.77 3.72 15.87
C GLY A 186 1.74 3.15 16.91
N ALA A 187 2.81 3.88 17.24
CA ALA A 187 3.73 3.54 18.33
C ALA A 187 3.22 3.94 19.71
N LEU A 188 2.23 4.85 19.84
CA LEU A 188 1.70 5.25 21.15
C LEU A 188 1.12 4.07 21.97
N PRO A 189 0.32 3.15 21.40
CA PRO A 189 -0.17 1.97 22.12
C PRO A 189 0.94 1.05 22.66
N TYR A 190 2.14 1.07 22.08
CA TYR A 190 3.25 0.25 22.55
C TYR A 190 3.74 0.67 23.95
N TRP A 191 3.64 1.96 24.27
CA TRP A 191 4.07 2.48 25.56
C TRP A 191 3.07 2.18 26.68
N PHE A 192 1.78 2.11 26.35
CA PHE A 192 0.70 2.07 27.35
C PHE A 192 -0.10 0.76 27.39
N LYS A 193 -0.09 -0.05 26.32
CA LYS A 193 -1.07 -1.14 26.14
C LYS A 193 -0.50 -2.47 25.62
N LEU A 194 0.79 -2.54 25.29
CA LEU A 194 1.39 -3.76 24.78
C LEU A 194 1.76 -4.72 25.90
N HIS A 195 1.20 -5.93 25.85
CA HIS A 195 1.66 -7.02 26.70
C HIS A 195 3.00 -7.54 26.16
N LYS A 196 4.03 -7.65 27.02
CA LYS A 196 5.41 -8.04 26.64
C LYS A 196 5.57 -9.45 26.06
N HIS A 197 4.47 -10.20 25.92
CA HIS A 197 4.46 -11.52 25.30
C HIS A 197 3.95 -11.41 23.86
N LEU A 198 4.85 -11.56 22.88
CA LEU A 198 4.52 -11.63 21.45
C LEU A 198 4.25 -13.08 21.04
N ASN A 199 3.09 -13.61 21.43
CA ASN A 199 2.74 -15.02 21.17
C ASN A 199 2.28 -15.30 19.72
N GLU A 200 1.97 -14.26 18.94
CA GLU A 200 1.65 -14.38 17.50
C GLU A 200 2.64 -13.58 16.64
N ILE A 201 3.63 -14.29 16.08
CA ILE A 201 4.60 -13.78 15.10
C ILE A 201 3.90 -13.13 13.88
N LEU A 202 2.69 -13.59 13.56
CA LEU A 202 1.95 -13.13 12.39
C LEU A 202 1.52 -11.65 12.50
N GLY A 203 1.21 -11.17 13.70
CA GLY A 203 0.87 -9.76 13.95
C GLY A 203 2.06 -8.82 13.77
N CYS A 204 3.30 -9.30 13.91
CA CYS A 204 4.50 -8.48 13.68
C CYS A 204 4.69 -8.08 12.22
N TRP A 205 4.04 -8.75 11.25
CA TRP A 205 4.10 -8.34 9.84
C TRP A 205 3.37 -7.02 9.57
N ALA A 206 2.40 -6.66 10.41
CA ALA A 206 1.78 -5.33 10.37
C ALA A 206 2.76 -4.21 10.74
N LEU A 207 3.89 -4.53 11.38
CA LEU A 207 4.98 -3.59 11.66
C LEU A 207 5.97 -3.44 10.51
N THR A 208 6.04 -4.39 9.59
CA THR A 208 7.06 -4.37 8.54
C THR A 208 6.48 -3.93 7.21
N PHE A 209 5.39 -4.56 6.76
CA PHE A 209 4.82 -4.33 5.43
C PHE A 209 4.34 -2.88 5.19
N PRO A 210 3.53 -2.27 6.08
CA PRO A 210 3.06 -0.89 5.88
C PRO A 210 4.21 0.13 5.88
N ASN A 211 5.26 -0.13 6.65
CA ASN A 211 6.39 0.77 6.78
C ASN A 211 7.28 0.83 5.52
N VAL A 212 7.25 -0.20 4.67
CA VAL A 212 8.00 -0.21 3.41
C VAL A 212 7.65 0.98 2.52
N GLY A 213 6.37 1.38 2.46
CA GLY A 213 5.92 2.46 1.57
C GLY A 213 6.59 3.80 1.87
N TRP A 214 6.56 4.25 3.13
CA TRP A 214 7.13 5.55 3.50
C TRP A 214 8.67 5.50 3.58
N ILE A 215 9.27 4.34 3.94
CA ILE A 215 10.73 4.16 3.93
C ILE A 215 11.28 4.22 2.50
N ALA A 216 10.64 3.53 1.55
CA ALA A 216 11.02 3.59 0.14
C ALA A 216 10.85 5.00 -0.43
N THR A 217 9.78 5.69 -0.03
CA THR A 217 9.55 7.10 -0.40
C THR A 217 10.65 8.02 0.15
N MET A 218 11.07 7.81 1.40
CA MET A 218 12.17 8.57 2.01
C MET A 218 13.47 8.43 1.23
N ARG A 219 13.81 7.21 0.78
CA ARG A 219 14.98 6.98 -0.08
C ARG A 219 14.88 7.77 -1.38
N LEU A 220 13.71 7.75 -2.04
CA LEU A 220 13.52 8.51 -3.29
C LEU A 220 13.66 10.02 -3.08
N PHE A 221 13.23 10.55 -1.93
CA PHE A 221 13.48 11.95 -1.60
C PHE A 221 14.97 12.26 -1.43
N GLY A 222 15.75 11.38 -0.79
CA GLY A 222 17.20 11.52 -0.74
C GLY A 222 17.82 11.60 -2.14
N ASP A 223 17.38 10.72 -3.04
CA ASP A 223 17.85 10.71 -4.44
C ASP A 223 17.44 11.99 -5.21
N ILE A 224 16.23 12.51 -4.96
CA ILE A 224 15.68 13.69 -5.67
C ILE A 224 16.28 15.00 -5.15
N PHE A 225 16.35 15.16 -3.82
CA PHE A 225 16.84 16.38 -3.18
C PHE A 225 18.37 16.39 -2.99
N LYS A 226 19.03 15.25 -3.23
CA LYS A 226 20.49 15.07 -3.04
C LYS A 226 20.92 15.37 -1.60
N VAL A 227 20.15 14.87 -0.63
CA VAL A 227 20.36 15.02 0.82
C VAL A 227 20.47 13.65 1.47
#